data_AF-A0A7G9YFQ9-F1
#
_entry.id   AF-A0A7G9YFQ9-F1
#
_cell.length_a   1.000
_cell.length_b   1.000
_cell.length_c   1.000
_cell.angle_alpha   90.00
_cell.angle_beta   90.00
_cell.angle_gamma   90.00
#
_symmetry.space_group_name_H-M   'P 1'
#
loop_
_entity.id
_entity.type
_entity.pdbx_description
1 polymer ?
#
loop_
_entity_poly.entity_id
_entity_poly.type
_entity_poly.pdbx_seq_one_letter_code
_entity_poly.pdbx_strand_id
1 'polypeptide(L)'
;MDTVSHFQEQNAPKPHQDRPHLHRKRVLITLAGGGFLWEAQALIKGMGNDYDYYFVTTPDAMDKVGVVDIPEGPVHIIAKPTTMNEKSSLKKVKNTLRSFRDVCRVLRKVDLFAVICVGSSIAVPLCFWAKCFRKRAIFVETITRISKPSLTGKIISTLKLCDRFYVQWPEGVRLYKGAIYAGTVL
;
A
#
# COMPACT_ATOMS: atom_id res chain seq x y z
N MET A 1 -11.26 25.18 -52.67
CA MET A 1 -10.37 26.19 -52.05
C MET A 1 -11.06 26.76 -50.82
N ASP A 2 -11.26 26.03 -49.72
CA ASP A 2 -10.47 25.03 -48.99
C ASP A 2 -10.02 25.61 -47.65
N THR A 3 -10.09 24.75 -46.63
CA THR A 3 -9.21 24.71 -45.45
C THR A 3 -9.46 25.62 -44.25
N VAL A 4 -10.71 25.78 -43.76
CA VAL A 4 -10.90 26.26 -42.37
C VAL A 4 -11.98 25.51 -41.55
N SER A 5 -12.90 24.77 -42.17
CA SER A 5 -14.02 24.12 -41.46
C SER A 5 -13.84 22.60 -41.21
N HIS A 6 -12.61 22.08 -41.21
CA HIS A 6 -12.34 20.64 -41.05
C HIS A 6 -11.37 20.27 -39.92
N PHE A 7 -11.09 21.18 -38.98
CA PHE A 7 -10.01 20.97 -37.98
C PHE A 7 -10.40 21.18 -36.51
N GLN A 8 -11.68 21.08 -36.13
CA GLN A 8 -12.09 21.20 -34.72
C GLN A 8 -12.97 20.06 -34.16
N GLU A 9 -13.06 18.92 -34.82
CA GLU A 9 -13.93 17.82 -34.34
C GLU A 9 -13.23 16.47 -34.10
N GLN A 10 -11.91 16.48 -33.82
CA GLN A 10 -11.16 15.23 -33.59
C GLN A 10 -10.42 15.07 -32.24
N ASN A 11 -10.57 15.99 -31.28
CA ASN A 11 -9.92 15.84 -29.96
C ASN A 11 -10.88 16.07 -28.78
N ALA A 12 -12.10 15.56 -28.88
CA ALA A 12 -12.88 15.27 -27.68
C ALA A 12 -12.39 13.93 -27.10
N PRO A 13 -12.02 13.84 -25.80
CA PRO A 13 -11.71 12.55 -25.20
C PRO A 13 -12.94 11.66 -25.30
N LYS A 14 -12.85 10.59 -26.08
CA LYS A 14 -13.93 9.61 -26.19
C LYS A 14 -14.20 9.03 -24.79
N PRO A 15 -15.47 8.87 -24.39
CA PRO A 15 -15.79 8.20 -23.14
C PRO A 15 -15.11 6.83 -23.15
N HIS A 16 -14.41 6.51 -22.07
CA HIS A 16 -13.70 5.25 -21.86
C HIS A 16 -14.71 4.11 -22.05
N GLN A 17 -14.79 3.60 -23.28
CA GLN A 17 -15.60 2.45 -23.63
C GLN A 17 -15.11 1.25 -22.83
N ASP A 18 -16.07 0.62 -22.17
CA ASP A 18 -15.95 -0.59 -21.39
C ASP A 18 -15.04 -1.61 -22.07
N ARG A 19 -13.87 -1.84 -21.48
CA ARG A 19 -13.11 -3.05 -21.78
C ARG A 19 -13.83 -4.22 -21.11
N PRO A 20 -14.09 -5.33 -21.83
CA PRO A 20 -14.69 -6.52 -21.24
C PRO A 20 -13.83 -6.97 -20.05
N HIS A 21 -14.50 -7.44 -18.99
CA HIS A 21 -13.93 -7.79 -17.68
C HIS A 21 -12.83 -8.87 -17.77
N LEU A 22 -11.63 -8.49 -18.21
CA LEU A 22 -10.41 -9.23 -17.97
C LEU A 22 -10.26 -9.31 -16.44
N HIS A 23 -10.02 -10.50 -15.89
CA HIS A 23 -9.87 -10.69 -14.43
C HIS A 23 -8.95 -9.62 -13.84
N ARG A 24 -9.54 -8.65 -13.13
CA ARG A 24 -8.80 -7.56 -12.50
C ARG A 24 -7.89 -8.17 -11.44
N LYS A 25 -6.67 -7.64 -11.37
CA LYS A 25 -5.70 -8.13 -10.39
C LYS A 25 -6.14 -7.66 -9.01
N ARG A 26 -6.21 -8.60 -8.06
CA ARG A 26 -6.56 -8.31 -6.67
C ARG A 26 -5.34 -7.79 -5.91
N VAL A 27 -5.44 -6.60 -5.34
CA VAL A 27 -4.35 -5.97 -4.58
C VAL A 27 -4.79 -5.69 -3.15
N LEU A 28 -3.93 -6.01 -2.19
CA LEU A 28 -4.18 -5.72 -0.78
C LEU A 28 -3.38 -4.49 -0.35
N ILE A 29 -4.05 -3.43 0.08
CA ILE A 29 -3.43 -2.16 0.46
C ILE A 29 -3.60 -1.89 1.95
N THR A 30 -2.55 -1.41 2.60
CA THR A 30 -2.62 -1.05 4.03
C THR A 30 -3.28 0.31 4.23
N LEU A 31 -4.34 0.35 5.02
CA LEU A 31 -5.00 1.56 5.51
C LEU A 31 -4.65 1.79 6.98
N ALA A 32 -3.41 2.23 7.22
CA ALA A 32 -2.97 2.61 8.56
C ALA A 32 -3.47 4.02 8.90
N GLY A 33 -3.91 4.26 10.14
CA GLY A 33 -4.45 5.57 10.52
C GLY A 33 -3.42 6.71 10.49
N GLY A 34 -3.91 7.96 10.57
CA GLY A 34 -3.06 9.16 10.53
C GLY A 34 -2.64 9.51 9.10
N GLY A 35 -1.43 10.07 8.92
CA GLY A 35 -0.91 10.47 7.60
C GLY A 35 -0.84 9.32 6.60
N PHE A 36 -0.54 8.10 7.07
CA PHE A 36 -0.47 6.91 6.22
C PHE A 36 -1.79 6.60 5.50
N LEU A 37 -2.94 6.98 6.07
CA LEU A 37 -4.25 6.73 5.47
C LEU A 37 -4.43 7.61 4.23
N TRP A 38 -4.07 8.88 4.34
CA TRP A 38 -4.14 9.85 3.24
C TRP A 38 -3.16 9.52 2.13
N GLU A 39 -1.95 9.09 2.50
CA GLU A 39 -0.95 8.60 1.55
C GLU A 39 -1.46 7.34 0.81
N ALA A 40 -2.09 6.40 1.53
CA ALA A 40 -2.70 5.23 0.89
C ALA A 40 -3.87 5.61 -0.03
N GLN A 41 -4.69 6.59 0.36
CA GLN A 41 -5.78 7.10 -0.47
C GLN A 41 -5.27 7.72 -1.77
N ALA A 42 -4.25 8.57 -1.70
CA ALA A 42 -3.65 9.19 -2.87
C ALA A 42 -3.04 8.15 -3.83
N LEU A 43 -2.36 7.13 -3.28
CA LEU A 43 -1.88 6.00 -4.05
C LEU A 43 -3.01 5.28 -4.78
N ILE A 44 -4.11 4.97 -4.08
CA ILE A 44 -5.27 4.30 -4.65
C ILE A 44 -5.90 5.13 -5.78
N LYS A 45 -6.03 6.45 -5.58
CA LYS A 45 -6.52 7.37 -6.62
C LYS A 45 -5.62 7.36 -7.85
N GLY A 46 -4.30 7.37 -7.66
CA GLY A 46 -3.32 7.24 -8.74
C GLY A 46 -3.37 5.90 -9.48
N MET A 47 -3.74 4.82 -8.79
CA MET A 47 -3.90 3.48 -9.39
C MET A 47 -5.21 3.31 -10.18
N GLY A 48 -6.21 4.17 -9.96
CA GLY A 48 -7.48 4.15 -10.70
C GLY A 48 -8.32 2.88 -10.47
N ASN A 49 -9.17 2.52 -11.43
CA ASN A 49 -10.13 1.40 -11.29
C ASN A 49 -9.66 0.10 -11.98
N ASP A 50 -8.36 -0.05 -12.22
CA ASP A 50 -7.78 -1.19 -12.93
C ASP A 50 -7.60 -2.44 -12.05
N TYR A 51 -7.81 -2.30 -10.73
CA TYR A 51 -7.57 -3.34 -9.74
C TYR A 51 -8.82 -3.62 -8.89
N ASP A 52 -8.90 -4.85 -8.40
CA ASP A 52 -9.84 -5.21 -7.35
C ASP A 52 -9.17 -4.94 -6.00
N TYR A 53 -9.72 -3.98 -5.26
CA TYR A 53 -9.11 -3.50 -4.02
C TYR A 53 -9.54 -4.32 -2.82
N TYR A 54 -8.54 -4.75 -2.05
CA TYR A 54 -8.68 -5.30 -0.72
C TYR A 54 -7.90 -4.42 0.24
N PHE A 55 -8.36 -4.33 1.48
CA PHE A 55 -7.73 -3.47 2.47
C PHE A 55 -7.36 -4.24 3.73
N VAL A 56 -6.26 -3.83 4.35
CA VAL A 56 -5.88 -4.25 5.70
C VAL A 56 -5.74 -3.01 6.58
N THR A 57 -6.38 -3.03 7.74
CA THR A 57 -6.34 -1.95 8.72
C THR A 57 -6.16 -2.49 10.14
N THR A 58 -6.00 -1.59 11.11
CA THR A 58 -5.92 -1.92 12.55
C THR A 58 -7.14 -1.35 13.28
N PRO A 59 -7.52 -1.92 14.43
CA PRO A 59 -8.72 -1.47 15.16
C PRO A 59 -8.77 0.04 15.44
N ASP A 60 -7.63 0.66 15.71
CA ASP A 60 -7.50 2.11 15.99
C ASP A 60 -7.58 3.02 14.75
N ALA A 61 -7.54 2.43 13.56
CA ALA A 61 -7.65 3.14 12.29
C ALA A 61 -9.01 2.93 11.62
N MET A 62 -9.79 1.94 12.05
CA MET A 62 -11.04 1.52 11.41
C MET A 62 -12.05 2.67 11.28
N ASP A 63 -12.24 3.45 12.35
CA ASP A 63 -13.18 4.58 12.36
C ASP A 63 -12.80 5.68 11.36
N LYS A 64 -11.52 5.75 10.97
CA LYS A 64 -11.00 6.74 10.03
C LYS A 64 -11.09 6.28 8.58
N VAL A 65 -11.19 4.96 8.34
CA VAL A 65 -11.32 4.41 6.99
C VAL A 65 -12.60 4.90 6.31
N GLY A 66 -13.70 5.03 7.05
CA GLY A 66 -14.97 5.53 6.50
C GLY A 66 -14.98 7.03 6.16
N VAL A 67 -13.91 7.77 6.51
CA VAL A 67 -13.79 9.21 6.25
C VAL A 67 -13.02 9.48 4.95
N VAL A 68 -12.29 8.50 4.43
CA VAL A 68 -11.52 8.65 3.19
C VAL A 68 -12.29 8.14 1.99
N ASP A 69 -12.21 8.91 0.91
CA ASP A 69 -12.76 8.57 -0.40
C ASP A 69 -11.83 7.56 -1.09
N ILE A 70 -12.15 6.28 -0.91
CA ILE A 70 -11.49 5.11 -1.51
C ILE A 70 -12.55 4.20 -2.16
N PRO A 71 -12.19 3.40 -3.19
CA PRO A 71 -13.09 2.42 -3.79
C PRO A 71 -13.61 1.41 -2.77
N GLU A 72 -14.82 0.91 -3.00
CA GLU A 72 -15.37 -0.19 -2.19
C GLU A 72 -14.53 -1.46 -2.33
N GLY A 73 -14.32 -2.15 -1.21
CA GLY A 73 -13.55 -3.39 -1.18
C GLY A 73 -13.54 -4.04 0.21
N PRO A 74 -13.22 -5.34 0.30
CA PRO A 74 -13.18 -6.04 1.58
C PRO A 74 -12.09 -5.48 2.50
N VAL A 75 -12.47 -5.15 3.74
CA VAL A 75 -11.54 -4.64 4.75
C VAL A 75 -11.25 -5.72 5.80
N HIS A 76 -9.97 -6.04 5.99
CA HIS A 76 -9.51 -7.00 6.97
C HIS A 76 -8.83 -6.28 8.15
N ILE A 77 -9.28 -6.58 9.37
CA ILE A 77 -8.72 -6.00 10.59
C ILE A 77 -7.66 -6.94 11.16
N ILE A 78 -6.46 -6.42 11.42
CA ILE A 78 -5.36 -7.17 12.05
C ILE A 78 -4.91 -6.49 13.35
N ALA A 79 -4.29 -7.28 14.24
CA ALA A 79 -3.64 -6.69 15.42
C ALA A 79 -2.51 -5.73 15.01
N LYS A 80 -2.42 -4.57 15.70
CA LYS A 80 -1.35 -3.59 15.49
C LYS A 80 -0.02 -4.12 16.05
N PRO A 81 1.07 -4.19 15.24
CA PRO A 81 2.37 -4.67 15.70
C PRO A 81 3.00 -3.79 16.79
N THR A 82 2.79 -2.47 16.71
CA THR A 82 3.42 -1.49 17.60
C THR A 82 2.39 -0.58 18.26
N THR A 83 2.21 -0.71 19.57
CA THR A 83 1.46 0.27 20.40
C THR A 83 2.47 1.15 21.15
N MET A 84 2.39 2.46 20.96
CA MET A 84 3.34 3.43 21.54
C MET A 84 3.23 3.64 23.06
N ASN A 85 2.31 2.94 23.76
CA ASN A 85 1.95 3.28 25.15
C ASN A 85 2.08 2.15 26.20
N GLU A 86 2.75 1.03 25.90
CA GLU A 86 2.79 -0.08 26.86
C GLU A 86 4.21 -0.41 27.37
N LYS A 87 4.37 -0.32 28.71
CA LYS A 87 5.60 -0.56 29.48
C LYS A 87 6.07 -2.03 29.48
N SER A 88 5.29 -2.97 28.92
CA SER A 88 5.59 -4.42 28.97
C SER A 88 6.00 -5.00 27.62
N SER A 89 7.25 -5.47 27.52
CA SER A 89 7.82 -6.11 26.33
C SER A 89 7.07 -7.38 25.90
N LEU A 90 6.52 -8.14 26.85
CA LEU A 90 5.77 -9.37 26.56
C LEU A 90 4.52 -9.11 25.71
N LYS A 91 3.79 -8.03 25.99
CA LYS A 91 2.55 -7.70 25.28
C LYS A 91 2.83 -7.23 23.85
N LYS A 92 3.96 -6.54 23.63
CA LYS A 92 4.45 -6.17 22.28
C LYS A 92 4.79 -7.40 21.44
N VAL A 93 5.49 -8.38 22.02
CA VAL A 93 5.80 -9.65 21.35
C VAL A 93 4.50 -10.40 21.02
N LYS A 94 3.58 -10.52 21.97
CA LYS A 94 2.27 -11.16 21.75
C LYS A 94 1.46 -10.48 20.65
N ASN A 95 1.41 -9.15 20.62
CA ASN A 95 0.70 -8.40 19.57
C ASN A 95 1.37 -8.53 18.21
N THR A 96 2.70 -8.55 18.17
CA THR A 96 3.46 -8.82 16.94
C THR A 96 3.12 -10.21 16.40
N LEU A 97 3.25 -11.25 17.22
CA LEU A 97 2.90 -12.63 16.82
C LEU A 97 1.43 -12.75 16.37
N ARG A 98 0.52 -12.07 17.06
CA ARG A 98 -0.88 -12.01 16.67
C ARG A 98 -1.06 -11.34 15.31
N SER A 99 -0.36 -10.24 15.04
CA SER A 99 -0.38 -9.55 13.76
C SER A 99 0.11 -10.45 12.63
N PHE A 100 1.24 -11.15 12.83
CA PHE A 100 1.75 -12.15 11.88
C PHE A 100 0.70 -13.24 11.61
N ARG A 101 0.08 -13.79 12.65
CA ARG A 101 -0.95 -14.83 12.51
C ARG A 101 -2.19 -14.33 11.76
N ASP A 102 -2.65 -13.12 12.05
CA ASP A 102 -3.85 -12.55 11.44
C ASP A 102 -3.59 -12.23 9.96
N VAL A 103 -2.45 -11.63 9.61
CA VAL A 103 -1.99 -11.43 8.22
C VAL A 103 -1.91 -12.76 7.47
N CYS A 104 -1.33 -13.79 8.09
CA CYS A 104 -1.22 -15.12 7.51
C CYS A 104 -2.59 -15.70 7.12
N ARG A 105 -3.62 -15.46 7.95
CA ARG A 105 -5.00 -15.89 7.63
C ARG A 105 -5.61 -15.11 6.49
N VAL A 106 -5.37 -13.79 6.41
CA VAL A 106 -5.86 -12.97 5.30
C VAL A 106 -5.27 -13.45 3.98
N LEU A 107 -3.95 -13.61 3.90
CA LEU A 107 -3.25 -14.01 2.68
C LEU A 107 -3.56 -15.45 2.23
N ARG A 108 -3.99 -16.33 3.14
CA ARG A 108 -4.49 -17.68 2.78
C ARG A 108 -5.92 -17.70 2.26
N LYS A 109 -6.75 -16.75 2.69
CA LYS A 109 -8.17 -16.70 2.31
C LYS A 109 -8.39 -16.00 0.97
N VAL A 110 -7.50 -15.07 0.61
CA VAL A 110 -7.66 -14.23 -0.58
C VAL A 110 -6.53 -14.53 -1.55
N ASP A 111 -6.88 -14.89 -2.78
CA ASP A 111 -5.90 -15.03 -3.85
C ASP A 111 -5.48 -13.65 -4.38
N LEU A 112 -4.47 -13.07 -3.74
CA LEU A 112 -3.93 -11.75 -4.07
C LEU A 112 -2.87 -11.86 -5.17
N PHE A 113 -2.87 -10.87 -6.06
CA PHE A 113 -1.78 -10.65 -7.01
C PHE A 113 -0.58 -9.97 -6.32
N ALA A 114 -0.85 -8.93 -5.53
CA ALA A 114 0.15 -8.16 -4.83
C ALA A 114 -0.37 -7.62 -3.49
N VAL A 115 0.57 -7.31 -2.60
CA VAL A 115 0.33 -6.52 -1.40
C VAL A 115 1.12 -5.22 -1.49
N ILE A 116 0.50 -4.11 -1.11
CA ILE A 116 1.10 -2.78 -1.13
C ILE A 116 0.99 -2.15 0.26
N CYS A 117 2.14 -1.79 0.80
CA CYS A 117 2.26 -1.24 2.14
C CYS A 117 2.72 0.22 2.07
N VAL A 118 2.04 1.12 2.78
CA VAL A 118 2.43 2.53 2.89
C VAL A 118 2.91 2.83 4.31
N GLY A 119 4.21 3.10 4.46
CA GLY A 119 4.88 3.73 5.61
C GLY A 119 4.67 3.14 7.03
N SER A 120 3.92 2.06 7.18
CA SER A 120 3.38 1.61 8.46
C SER A 120 4.03 0.33 8.98
N SER A 121 4.00 0.11 10.31
CA SER A 121 4.58 -1.09 10.93
C SER A 121 3.87 -2.39 10.54
N ILE A 122 2.64 -2.31 10.03
CA ILE A 122 1.88 -3.42 9.42
C ILE A 122 2.66 -4.04 8.24
N ALA A 123 3.51 -3.26 7.58
CA ALA A 123 4.25 -3.71 6.42
C ALA A 123 5.17 -4.91 6.70
N VAL A 124 5.76 -5.00 7.90
CA VAL A 124 6.69 -6.10 8.24
C VAL A 124 6.01 -7.47 8.17
N PRO A 125 4.92 -7.75 8.93
CA PRO A 125 4.23 -9.04 8.82
C PRO A 125 3.62 -9.26 7.43
N LEU A 126 3.14 -8.21 6.76
CA LEU A 126 2.53 -8.32 5.43
C LEU A 126 3.55 -8.77 4.37
N CYS A 127 4.69 -8.08 4.28
CA CYS A 127 5.75 -8.40 3.33
C CYS A 127 6.37 -9.77 3.63
N PHE A 128 6.56 -10.12 4.91
CA PHE A 128 7.03 -11.44 5.31
C PHE A 128 6.14 -12.56 4.77
N TRP A 129 4.83 -12.50 5.02
CA TRP A 129 3.92 -13.55 4.57
C TRP A 129 3.68 -13.52 3.07
N ALA A 130 3.67 -12.35 2.44
CA ALA A 130 3.60 -12.24 0.98
C ALA A 130 4.76 -13.00 0.32
N LYS A 131 5.98 -12.82 0.84
CA LYS A 131 7.15 -13.58 0.38
C LYS A 131 6.99 -15.09 0.59
N CYS A 132 6.53 -15.53 1.77
CA CYS A 132 6.27 -16.94 2.05
C CYS A 132 5.23 -17.56 1.11
N PHE A 133 4.19 -16.80 0.74
CA PHE A 133 3.14 -17.23 -0.18
C PHE A 133 3.43 -16.91 -1.66
N ARG A 134 4.67 -16.49 -1.99
CA ARG A 134 5.09 -16.10 -3.34
C ARG A 134 4.19 -15.03 -3.99
N LYS A 135 3.63 -14.14 -3.17
CA LYS A 135 2.87 -12.96 -3.60
C LYS A 135 3.83 -11.78 -3.76
N ARG A 136 3.52 -10.89 -4.71
CA ARG A 136 4.33 -9.68 -4.90
C ARG A 136 4.15 -8.75 -3.71
N ALA A 137 5.25 -8.30 -3.12
CA ALA A 137 5.26 -7.38 -2.00
C ALA A 137 5.87 -6.05 -2.41
N ILE A 138 5.10 -4.98 -2.27
CA ILE A 138 5.50 -3.62 -2.61
C ILE A 138 5.46 -2.79 -1.31
N PHE A 139 6.57 -2.15 -0.98
CA PHE A 139 6.63 -1.20 0.13
C PHE A 139 6.86 0.20 -0.43
N VAL A 140 6.04 1.15 0.02
CA VAL A 140 6.17 2.57 -0.28
C VAL A 140 6.45 3.28 1.04
N GLU A 141 7.60 3.92 1.15
CA GLU A 141 7.95 4.70 2.33
C GLU A 141 7.13 5.99 2.37
N THR A 142 6.82 6.46 3.59
CA THR A 142 6.03 7.69 3.76
C THR A 142 6.79 8.93 3.28
N ILE A 143 6.05 9.90 2.76
CA ILE A 143 6.56 11.20 2.32
C ILE A 143 7.28 11.97 3.45
N THR A 144 7.00 11.65 4.70
CA THR A 144 7.67 12.30 5.85
C THR A 144 9.11 11.83 6.09
N ARG A 145 9.59 10.77 5.41
CA ARG A 145 10.96 10.25 5.55
C ARG A 145 11.86 10.77 4.43
N ILE A 146 12.37 11.99 4.61
CA ILE A 146 13.30 12.63 3.69
C ILE A 146 14.75 12.15 3.96
N SER A 147 15.25 12.42 5.17
CA SER A 147 16.67 12.24 5.52
C SER A 147 16.91 11.16 6.57
N LYS A 148 15.87 10.72 7.29
CA LYS A 148 15.96 9.73 8.35
C LYS A 148 15.16 8.48 8.00
N PRO A 149 15.77 7.29 8.01
CA PRO A 149 15.07 6.05 7.70
C PRO A 149 14.11 5.63 8.82
N SER A 150 12.94 5.11 8.44
CA SER A 150 12.01 4.44 9.35
C SER A 150 12.57 3.08 9.78
N LEU A 151 12.25 2.65 11.01
CA LEU A 151 12.63 1.32 11.49
C LEU A 151 12.01 0.21 10.63
N THR A 152 10.76 0.38 10.22
CA THR A 152 10.05 -0.53 9.32
C THR A 152 10.76 -0.66 7.98
N GLY A 153 11.10 0.46 7.34
CA GLY A 153 11.84 0.49 6.08
C GLY A 153 13.23 -0.14 6.20
N LYS A 154 13.93 0.08 7.31
CA LYS A 154 15.21 -0.62 7.58
C LYS A 154 15.02 -2.13 7.63
N ILE A 155 14.02 -2.62 8.36
CA ILE A 155 13.77 -4.05 8.49
C ILE A 155 13.43 -4.66 7.12
N ILE A 156 12.51 -4.03 6.39
CA ILE A 156 12.05 -4.52 5.07
C ILE A 156 13.20 -4.55 4.06
N SER A 157 13.98 -3.47 3.96
CA SER A 157 15.11 -3.39 3.02
C SER A 157 16.25 -4.34 3.39
N THR A 158 16.60 -4.43 4.67
CA THR A 158 17.71 -5.28 5.14
C THR A 158 17.40 -6.76 4.96
N LEU A 159 16.19 -7.19 5.33
CA LEU A 159 15.74 -8.58 5.20
C LEU A 159 15.21 -8.92 3.80
N LYS A 160 15.18 -7.94 2.88
CA LYS A 160 14.65 -8.05 1.52
C LYS A 160 13.25 -8.68 1.51
N LEU A 161 12.34 -8.11 2.31
CA LEU A 161 10.98 -8.64 2.46
C LEU A 161 10.03 -8.21 1.33
N CYS A 162 10.40 -7.21 0.53
CA CYS A 162 9.62 -6.73 -0.61
C CYS A 162 10.36 -6.93 -1.94
N ASP A 163 9.59 -7.06 -3.02
CA ASP A 163 10.08 -7.13 -4.40
C ASP A 163 10.36 -5.73 -4.97
N ARG A 164 9.63 -4.72 -4.48
CA ARG A 164 9.81 -3.31 -4.80
C ARG A 164 9.73 -2.47 -3.54
N PHE A 165 10.73 -1.61 -3.37
CA PHE A 165 10.81 -0.64 -2.29
C PHE A 165 10.84 0.75 -2.92
N TYR A 166 9.81 1.55 -2.73
CA TYR A 166 9.72 2.91 -3.25
C TYR A 166 9.97 3.96 -2.17
N VAL A 167 10.71 5.01 -2.53
CA VAL A 167 10.93 6.21 -1.72
C VAL A 167 10.45 7.45 -2.47
N GLN A 168 9.94 8.43 -1.71
CA GLN A 168 9.37 9.67 -2.27
C GLN A 168 10.41 10.76 -2.55
N TRP A 169 11.64 10.59 -2.04
CA TRP A 169 12.70 11.59 -2.12
C TRP A 169 13.97 10.97 -2.71
N PRO A 170 14.72 11.68 -3.57
CA PRO A 170 15.98 11.19 -4.13
C PRO A 170 16.98 10.77 -3.04
N GLU A 171 17.03 11.51 -1.92
CA GLU A 171 17.87 11.23 -0.77
C GLU A 171 17.56 9.88 -0.13
N GLY A 172 16.29 9.46 -0.19
CA GLY A 172 15.81 8.20 0.38
C GLY A 172 16.46 6.96 -0.23
N VAL A 173 16.94 7.05 -1.48
CA VAL A 173 17.61 5.92 -2.17
C VAL A 173 18.87 5.50 -1.43
N ARG A 174 19.59 6.47 -0.82
CA ARG A 174 20.81 6.19 -0.06
C ARG A 174 20.53 5.62 1.33
N LEU A 175 19.29 5.72 1.82
CA LEU A 175 18.91 5.29 3.16
C LEU A 175 18.56 3.80 3.25
N TYR A 176 18.25 3.16 2.13
CA TYR A 176 17.73 1.80 2.10
C TYR A 176 18.34 0.97 0.97
N LYS A 177 18.62 -0.31 1.26
CA LYS A 177 19.14 -1.24 0.26
C LYS A 177 18.07 -1.58 -0.78
N GLY A 178 18.34 -1.28 -2.05
CA GLY A 178 17.45 -1.60 -3.16
C GLY A 178 16.21 -0.71 -3.26
N ALA A 179 16.23 0.47 -2.63
CA ALA A 179 15.17 1.46 -2.81
C ALA A 179 15.20 2.06 -4.23
N ILE A 180 14.02 2.36 -4.74
CA ILE A 180 13.76 2.96 -6.03
C ILE A 180 13.09 4.31 -5.77
N TYR A 181 13.69 5.39 -6.26
CA TYR A 181 13.03 6.69 -6.26
C TYR A 181 11.95 6.71 -7.35
N ALA A 182 10.73 7.10 -6.98
CA ALA A 182 9.60 7.14 -7.90
C ALA A 182 8.87 8.50 -7.90
N GLY A 183 9.47 9.54 -7.31
CA GLY A 183 8.81 10.84 -7.13
C GLY A 183 7.68 10.78 -6.12
N THR A 184 6.76 11.75 -6.18
CA THR A 184 5.56 11.85 -5.32
C THR A 184 4.48 10.90 -5.83
N VAL A 185 4.60 9.62 -5.48
CA VAL A 185 3.62 8.56 -5.81
C VAL A 185 2.46 8.54 -4.79
N LEU A 186 2.60 9.28 -3.69
CA LEU A 186 1.65 9.43 -2.59
C LEU A 186 1.11 10.86 -2.52
#